data_AF-A0A7X7EWW5-F1
#
_entry.id   AF-A0A7X7EWW5-F1
#
_cell.length_a   1.000
_cell.length_b   1.000
_cell.length_c   1.000
_cell.angle_alpha   90.00
_cell.angle_beta   90.00
_cell.angle_gamma   90.00
#
_symmetry.space_group_name_H-M   'P 1'
#
loop_
_entity.id
_entity.type
_entity.pdbx_description
1 polymer ?
#
loop_
_entity_poly.entity_id
_entity_poly.type
_entity_poly.pdbx_seq_one_letter_code
_entity_poly.pdbx_strand_id
1 'polypeptide(L)'
;MKTKSVLIILTLIFGVALTGAYGQGKNTKSVQYWDVQGYYTPVYCGDQMVDYVTGDVTFHIIDHYKDGVWQWSIAQAKGEVTGYYGEVFKMKEVDKYWLPEYGILTWHYNLIGNWGHHYIGFLTYSYITGETTIGKTVCH
;
A
#
# COMPACT_ATOMS: atom_id res chain seq x y z
N MET A 1 -48.25 -17.28 25.80
CA MET A 1 -46.82 -17.55 25.47
C MET A 1 -46.57 -17.61 23.96
N LYS A 2 -47.43 -18.24 23.16
CA LYS A 2 -47.24 -18.43 21.71
C LYS A 2 -47.11 -17.12 20.89
N THR A 3 -47.89 -16.09 21.21
CA THR A 3 -47.88 -14.80 20.47
C THR A 3 -46.59 -14.00 20.66
N LYS A 4 -45.98 -14.07 21.86
CA LYS A 4 -44.70 -13.38 22.14
C LYS A 4 -43.55 -14.01 21.37
N SER A 5 -43.54 -15.34 21.26
CA SER A 5 -42.54 -16.07 20.48
C SER A 5 -42.63 -15.78 18.98
N VAL A 6 -43.85 -15.67 18.44
CA VAL A 6 -44.05 -15.31 17.02
C VAL A 6 -43.55 -13.90 16.72
N LEU A 7 -43.82 -12.93 17.59
CA LEU A 7 -43.34 -11.56 17.45
C LEU A 7 -41.80 -11.46 17.47
N ILE A 8 -41.14 -12.22 18.35
CA ILE A 8 -39.68 -12.27 18.44
C ILE A 8 -39.06 -12.89 17.18
N ILE A 9 -39.66 -13.96 16.66
CA ILE A 9 -39.18 -14.60 15.43
C ILE A 9 -39.34 -13.65 14.23
N LEU A 10 -40.46 -12.94 14.14
CA LEU A 10 -40.67 -11.94 13.10
C LEU A 10 -39.65 -10.81 13.16
N THR A 11 -39.39 -10.24 14.35
CA THR A 11 -38.40 -9.16 14.48
C THR A 11 -36.98 -9.62 14.20
N LEU A 12 -36.63 -10.87 14.51
CA LEU A 12 -35.34 -11.46 14.13
C LEU A 12 -35.20 -11.60 12.62
N ILE A 13 -36.23 -12.10 11.93
CA ILE A 13 -36.19 -12.26 10.46
C ILE A 13 -36.12 -10.91 9.76
N PHE A 14 -36.91 -9.93 10.20
CA PHE A 14 -36.85 -8.57 9.66
C PHE A 14 -35.50 -7.89 9.96
N GLY A 15 -34.93 -8.08 11.14
CA GLY A 15 -33.59 -7.58 11.47
C GLY A 15 -32.49 -8.15 10.57
N VAL A 16 -32.54 -9.45 10.28
CA VAL A 16 -31.57 -10.10 9.38
C VAL A 16 -31.79 -9.70 7.91
N ALA A 17 -33.05 -9.58 7.48
CA ALA A 17 -33.36 -9.14 6.12
C ALA A 17 -32.93 -7.68 5.85
N LEU A 18 -33.14 -6.78 6.81
CA LEU A 18 -32.73 -5.38 6.69
C LEU A 18 -31.21 -5.20 6.70
N THR A 19 -30.49 -5.98 7.51
CA THR A 19 -29.01 -5.95 7.52
C THR A 19 -28.41 -6.54 6.23
N GLY A 20 -29.02 -7.59 5.67
CA GLY A 20 -28.65 -8.14 4.35
C GLY A 20 -28.87 -7.15 3.20
N ALA A 21 -30.01 -6.45 3.17
CA ALA A 21 -30.32 -5.44 2.15
C ALA A 21 -29.40 -4.21 2.24
N TYR A 22 -29.00 -3.79 3.45
CA TYR A 22 -28.05 -2.68 3.64
C TYR A 22 -26.63 -3.00 3.13
N GLY A 23 -26.27 -4.29 3.06
CA GLY A 23 -24.99 -4.77 2.52
C GLY A 23 -24.96 -4.99 1.00
N GLN A 24 -26.10 -4.99 0.32
CA GLN A 24 -26.21 -5.28 -1.13
C GLN A 24 -26.05 -4.06 -2.04
N GLY A 25 -25.98 -2.84 -1.48
CA GLY A 25 -26.00 -1.58 -2.25
C GLY A 25 -24.64 -0.99 -2.64
N LYS A 26 -23.54 -1.71 -2.41
CA LYS A 26 -22.19 -1.22 -2.76
C LYS A 26 -21.45 -2.36 -3.43
N ASN A 27 -21.35 -2.35 -4.77
CA ASN A 27 -20.51 -3.32 -5.50
C ASN A 27 -19.03 -3.03 -5.25
N THR A 28 -18.61 -3.08 -3.99
CA THR A 28 -17.23 -2.95 -3.59
C THR A 28 -16.61 -4.33 -3.54
N LYS A 29 -15.44 -4.48 -4.13
CA LYS A 29 -14.68 -5.73 -4.18
C LYS A 29 -13.23 -5.42 -3.91
N SER A 30 -12.56 -6.23 -3.08
CA SER A 30 -11.11 -6.22 -3.00
C SER A 30 -10.55 -7.54 -3.51
N VAL A 31 -9.45 -7.47 -4.24
CA VAL A 31 -8.68 -8.64 -4.69
C VAL A 31 -7.26 -8.51 -4.17
N GLN A 32 -6.62 -9.64 -3.88
CA GLN A 32 -5.27 -9.67 -3.37
C GLN A 32 -4.43 -10.68 -4.12
N TYR A 33 -3.15 -10.37 -4.32
CA TYR A 33 -2.19 -11.23 -4.99
C TYR A 33 -0.77 -10.92 -4.52
N TRP A 34 0.13 -11.85 -4.83
CA TRP A 34 1.55 -11.76 -4.54
C TRP A 34 2.31 -11.64 -5.84
N ASP A 35 3.34 -10.81 -5.86
CA ASP A 35 4.22 -10.66 -7.00
C ASP A 35 5.67 -10.44 -6.54
N VAL A 36 6.63 -10.75 -7.40
CA VAL A 36 8.05 -10.44 -7.19
C VAL A 36 8.46 -9.49 -8.30
N GLN A 37 8.85 -8.27 -7.92
CA GLN A 37 9.21 -7.23 -8.87
C GLN A 37 10.55 -6.62 -8.49
N GLY A 38 11.25 -6.11 -9.51
CA GLY A 38 12.47 -5.32 -9.31
C GLY A 38 12.12 -4.02 -8.60
N TYR A 39 12.80 -3.77 -7.48
CA TYR A 39 12.77 -2.54 -6.73
C TYR A 39 14.03 -1.74 -7.01
N TYR A 40 13.86 -0.43 -7.17
CA TYR A 40 14.96 0.50 -7.27
C TYR A 40 14.55 1.83 -6.63
N THR A 41 15.47 2.44 -5.88
CA THR A 41 15.18 3.72 -5.22
C THR A 41 16.47 4.49 -4.98
N PRO A 42 16.53 5.77 -5.40
CA PRO A 42 17.59 6.66 -4.94
C PRO A 42 17.34 7.05 -3.48
N VAL A 43 18.37 7.00 -2.65
CA VAL A 43 18.30 7.38 -1.23
C VAL A 43 18.95 8.74 -1.04
N TYR A 44 18.21 9.68 -0.46
CA TYR A 44 18.67 11.05 -0.24
C TYR A 44 18.77 11.38 1.25
N CYS A 45 19.81 12.10 1.65
CA CYS A 45 19.91 12.75 2.96
C CYS A 45 19.98 14.27 2.76
N GLY A 46 18.86 14.95 2.93
CA GLY A 46 18.71 16.33 2.45
C GLY A 46 18.74 16.36 0.92
N ASP A 47 19.55 17.26 0.34
CA ASP A 47 19.67 17.42 -1.12
C ASP A 47 20.74 16.50 -1.74
N GLN A 48 21.43 15.70 -0.92
CA GLN A 48 22.49 14.81 -1.39
C GLN A 48 21.97 13.38 -1.56
N MET A 49 22.10 12.83 -2.77
CA MET A 49 21.92 11.39 -2.99
C MET A 49 23.09 10.66 -2.32
N VAL A 50 22.79 9.82 -1.33
CA VAL A 50 23.80 9.06 -0.56
C VAL A 50 23.92 7.62 -1.03
N ASP A 51 22.88 7.06 -1.63
CA ASP A 51 22.90 5.70 -2.17
C ASP A 51 21.87 5.53 -3.28
N TYR A 52 21.96 4.41 -3.99
CA TYR A 52 20.96 3.92 -4.93
C TYR A 52 20.77 2.43 -4.67
N VAL A 53 19.61 2.04 -4.15
CA VAL A 53 19.33 0.64 -3.80
C VAL A 53 18.58 -0.07 -4.93
N THR A 54 18.91 -1.34 -5.14
CA THR A 54 18.24 -2.19 -6.15
C THR A 54 18.14 -3.64 -5.68
N GLY A 55 17.11 -4.36 -6.12
CA GLY A 55 16.96 -5.80 -5.86
C GLY A 55 15.53 -6.27 -6.11
N ASP A 56 15.28 -7.57 -6.02
CA ASP A 56 13.94 -8.12 -6.17
C ASP A 56 13.23 -8.16 -4.82
N VAL A 57 12.00 -7.64 -4.78
CA VAL A 57 11.19 -7.62 -3.55
C VAL A 57 9.84 -8.25 -3.79
N THR A 58 9.32 -8.86 -2.73
CA THR A 58 7.99 -9.46 -2.75
C THR A 58 6.97 -8.40 -2.40
N PHE A 59 5.99 -8.21 -3.27
CA PHE A 59 4.83 -7.35 -3.05
C PHE A 59 3.60 -8.19 -2.72
N HIS A 60 2.90 -7.83 -1.65
CA HIS A 60 1.52 -8.24 -1.42
C HIS A 60 0.60 -7.07 -1.76
N ILE A 61 -0.17 -7.21 -2.83
CA ILE A 61 -0.98 -6.13 -3.40
C ILE A 61 -2.45 -6.39 -3.10
N ILE A 62 -3.15 -5.34 -2.67
CA ILE A 62 -4.58 -5.37 -2.37
C ILE A 62 -5.25 -4.28 -3.19
N ASP A 63 -5.89 -4.65 -4.29
CA ASP A 63 -6.64 -3.74 -5.15
C ASP A 63 -8.10 -3.66 -4.71
N HIS A 64 -8.65 -2.45 -4.64
CA HIS A 64 -10.06 -2.20 -4.31
C HIS A 64 -10.81 -1.60 -5.49
N TYR A 65 -12.00 -2.13 -5.72
CA TYR A 65 -12.89 -1.74 -6.80
C TYR A 65 -14.23 -1.33 -6.21
N LYS A 66 -14.88 -0.38 -6.87
CA LYS A 66 -16.27 0.00 -6.64
C LYS A 66 -16.98 0.06 -7.99
N ASP A 67 -18.08 -0.67 -8.13
CA ASP A 67 -18.85 -0.75 -9.38
C ASP A 67 -17.98 -1.19 -10.58
N GLY A 68 -17.03 -2.11 -10.33
CA GLY A 68 -16.05 -2.58 -11.32
C GLY A 68 -14.90 -1.62 -11.61
N VAL A 69 -14.92 -0.40 -11.07
CA VAL A 69 -13.88 0.61 -11.25
C VAL A 69 -12.87 0.52 -10.12
N TRP A 70 -11.59 0.33 -10.46
CA TRP A 70 -10.49 0.36 -9.49
C TRP A 70 -10.44 1.73 -8.79
N GLN A 71 -10.24 1.75 -7.47
CA GLN A 71 -10.30 2.96 -6.62
C GLN A 71 -8.96 3.26 -5.96
N TRP A 72 -8.36 2.23 -5.35
CA TRP A 72 -7.10 2.33 -4.65
C TRP A 72 -6.47 0.96 -4.57
N SER A 73 -5.21 0.96 -4.17
CA SER A 73 -4.53 -0.27 -3.83
C SER A 73 -3.48 -0.05 -2.76
N ILE A 74 -3.19 -1.12 -2.05
CA ILE A 74 -2.16 -1.17 -1.02
C ILE A 74 -1.10 -2.14 -1.50
N ALA A 75 0.13 -1.67 -1.63
CA ALA A 75 1.29 -2.49 -1.94
C ALA A 75 2.13 -2.65 -0.67
N GLN A 76 2.32 -3.88 -0.22
CA GLN A 76 3.17 -4.20 0.93
C GLN A 76 4.45 -4.83 0.40
N ALA A 77 5.55 -4.08 0.38
CA ALA A 77 6.84 -4.58 -0.09
C ALA A 77 7.66 -5.15 1.06
N LYS A 78 8.29 -6.29 0.83
CA LYS A 78 9.26 -6.89 1.74
C LYS A 78 10.37 -7.58 0.95
N GLY A 79 11.61 -7.32 1.33
CA GLY A 79 12.76 -7.95 0.71
C GLY A 79 14.08 -7.43 1.24
N GLU A 80 15.13 -7.77 0.51
CA GLU A 80 16.46 -7.22 0.69
C GLU A 80 16.87 -6.53 -0.61
N VAL A 81 17.46 -5.35 -0.50
CA VAL A 81 18.00 -4.60 -1.63
C VAL A 81 19.44 -4.22 -1.34
N THR A 82 20.24 -4.15 -2.40
CA THR A 82 21.66 -3.86 -2.30
C THR A 82 21.88 -2.42 -2.73
N GLY A 83 22.56 -1.64 -1.89
CA GLY A 83 23.05 -0.31 -2.22
C GLY A 83 24.17 -0.35 -3.25
N TYR A 84 24.45 0.78 -3.87
CA TYR A 84 25.49 0.91 -4.88
C TYR A 84 26.87 0.51 -4.34
N TYR A 85 27.12 0.77 -3.05
CA TYR A 85 28.38 0.44 -2.37
C TYR A 85 28.45 -1.01 -1.87
N GLY A 86 27.39 -1.80 -2.04
CA GLY A 86 27.34 -3.22 -1.67
C GLY A 86 26.75 -3.52 -0.30
N GLU A 87 26.31 -2.50 0.45
CA GLU A 87 25.54 -2.72 1.67
C GLU A 87 24.18 -3.37 1.35
N VAL A 88 23.75 -4.32 2.18
CA VAL A 88 22.45 -4.97 2.03
C VAL A 88 21.47 -4.38 3.03
N PHE A 89 20.37 -3.86 2.52
CA PHE A 89 19.29 -3.26 3.29
C PHE A 89 18.10 -4.19 3.36
N LYS A 90 17.62 -4.44 4.58
CA LYS A 90 16.29 -5.00 4.79
C LYS A 90 15.26 -3.91 4.55
N MET A 91 14.27 -4.24 3.73
CA MET A 91 13.19 -3.35 3.36
C MET A 91 11.85 -3.87 3.87
N LYS A 92 11.06 -2.97 4.43
CA LYS A 92 9.63 -3.19 4.67
C LYS A 92 8.86 -1.90 4.44
N GLU A 93 7.93 -1.94 3.50
CA GLU A 93 7.16 -0.78 3.07
C GLU A 93 5.69 -1.13 2.93
N VAL A 94 4.82 -0.13 3.14
CA VAL A 94 3.39 -0.23 2.84
C VAL A 94 2.98 1.08 2.21
N ASP A 95 2.68 1.04 0.92
CA ASP A 95 2.15 2.20 0.20
C ASP A 95 0.69 2.01 -0.09
N LYS A 96 -0.01 3.14 -0.13
CA LYS A 96 -1.38 3.20 -0.59
C LYS A 96 -1.48 4.18 -1.73
N TYR A 97 -1.84 3.69 -2.90
CA TYR A 97 -2.04 4.50 -4.08
C TYR A 97 -3.53 4.66 -4.39
N TRP A 98 -3.94 5.88 -4.74
CA TRP A 98 -5.30 6.24 -5.14
C TRP A 98 -5.25 6.86 -6.54
N LEU A 99 -6.07 6.39 -7.47
CA LEU A 99 -6.32 7.08 -8.75
C LEU A 99 -7.70 7.72 -8.60
N PRO A 100 -7.83 9.03 -8.82
CA PRO A 100 -7.30 9.67 -10.02
C PRO A 100 -6.32 10.83 -9.77
N GLU A 101 -5.41 10.77 -8.79
CA GLU A 101 -4.25 11.69 -8.80
C GLU A 101 -3.36 11.32 -9.98
N TYR A 102 -3.77 11.75 -11.17
CA TYR A 102 -3.13 11.43 -12.44
C TYR A 102 -1.71 11.96 -12.39
N GLY A 103 -0.79 11.00 -12.38
CA GLY A 103 0.58 11.27 -12.69
C GLY A 103 1.46 11.62 -11.51
N ILE A 104 1.08 11.34 -10.25
CA ILE A 104 2.05 11.37 -9.13
C ILE A 104 2.04 10.02 -8.41
N LEU A 105 3.17 9.31 -8.44
CA LEU A 105 3.44 8.16 -7.58
C LEU A 105 4.10 8.66 -6.30
N THR A 106 3.58 8.33 -5.12
CA THR A 106 4.29 8.50 -3.85
C THR A 106 4.63 7.14 -3.31
N TRP A 107 5.90 6.93 -2.95
CA TRP A 107 6.35 5.71 -2.28
C TRP A 107 7.25 6.07 -1.11
N HIS A 108 7.27 5.20 -0.12
CA HIS A 108 8.06 5.38 1.08
C HIS A 108 9.32 4.52 1.00
N TYR A 109 10.19 4.58 1.98
CA TYR A 109 11.17 3.52 2.17
C TYR A 109 11.59 3.49 3.62
N ASN A 110 11.89 2.28 4.09
CA ASN A 110 12.46 2.03 5.39
C ASN A 110 13.52 0.95 5.20
N LEU A 111 14.77 1.41 5.07
CA LEU A 111 15.93 0.63 4.67
C LEU A 111 16.85 0.49 5.87
N ILE A 112 17.00 -0.72 6.39
CA ILE A 112 17.90 -1.02 7.52
C ILE A 112 19.08 -1.82 7.00
N GLY A 113 20.22 -1.16 6.88
CA GLY A 113 21.45 -1.67 6.32
C GLY A 113 22.23 -2.55 7.30
N ASN A 114 22.95 -3.53 6.75
CA ASN A 114 23.77 -4.44 7.55
C ASN A 114 25.11 -3.82 8.01
N TRP A 115 25.47 -2.62 7.55
CA TRP A 115 26.61 -1.84 8.06
C TRP A 115 26.21 -0.80 9.11
N GLY A 116 24.91 -0.71 9.42
CA GLY A 116 24.36 0.15 10.46
C GLY A 116 23.61 1.36 9.93
N HIS A 117 23.59 1.60 8.61
CA HIS A 117 22.81 2.70 8.05
C HIS A 117 21.32 2.45 8.17
N HIS A 118 20.55 3.50 8.48
CA HIS A 118 19.09 3.43 8.49
C HIS A 118 18.49 4.64 7.79
N TYR A 119 17.78 4.38 6.70
CA TYR A 119 17.11 5.40 5.91
C TYR A 119 15.59 5.25 5.98
N ILE A 120 14.91 6.31 6.37
CA ILE A 120 13.44 6.38 6.36
C ILE A 120 13.03 7.63 5.60
N GLY A 121 12.29 7.47 4.51
CA GLY A 121 11.87 8.61 3.70
C GLY A 121 10.69 8.30 2.80
N PHE A 122 10.39 9.26 1.95
CA PHE A 122 9.44 9.10 0.86
C PHE A 122 9.86 9.96 -0.33
N LEU A 123 9.47 9.52 -1.52
CA LEU A 123 9.70 10.22 -2.77
C LEU A 123 8.35 10.34 -3.48
N THR A 124 8.24 11.38 -4.31
CA THR A 124 7.16 11.44 -5.28
C THR A 124 7.72 11.48 -6.69
N TYR A 125 7.06 10.84 -7.65
CA TYR A 125 7.44 10.83 -9.05
C TYR A 125 6.26 11.29 -9.89
N SER A 126 6.48 12.35 -10.65
CA SER A 126 5.49 12.89 -11.56
C SER A 126 5.58 12.17 -12.92
N TYR A 127 4.61 11.35 -13.31
CA TYR A 127 4.51 10.80 -14.66
C TYR A 127 4.22 11.86 -15.74
N ILE A 128 3.79 13.07 -15.34
CA ILE A 128 3.54 14.17 -16.28
C ILE A 128 4.85 14.89 -16.64
N THR A 129 5.67 15.20 -15.63
CA THR A 129 6.92 15.95 -15.83
C THR A 129 8.16 15.04 -15.90
N GLY A 130 8.05 13.79 -15.46
CA GLY A 130 9.16 12.87 -15.31
C GLY A 130 10.07 13.19 -14.11
N GLU A 131 9.65 14.09 -13.22
CA GLU A 131 10.47 14.57 -12.11
C GLU A 131 10.21 13.79 -10.81
N THR A 132 11.29 13.50 -10.09
CA THR A 132 11.23 12.98 -8.73
C THR A 132 11.39 14.13 -7.74
N THR A 133 10.44 14.29 -6.82
CA THR A 133 10.58 15.21 -5.68
C THR A 133 11.00 14.43 -4.45
N ILE A 134 12.01 14.97 -3.77
CA ILE A 134 12.56 14.37 -2.55
C ILE A 134 11.68 14.81 -1.38
N GLY A 135 11.05 13.85 -0.72
CA GLY A 135 10.35 14.07 0.53
C GLY A 135 11.32 14.22 1.71
N LYS A 136 10.78 14.21 2.93
CA LYS A 136 11.64 14.23 4.11
C LYS A 136 12.28 12.87 4.32
N THR A 137 13.61 12.82 4.32
CA THR A 137 14.37 11.63 4.72
C THR A 137 15.06 11.84 6.06
N VAL A 138 15.01 10.81 6.90
CA VAL A 138 15.81 10.67 8.11
C VAL A 138 16.91 9.66 7.83
N CYS A 139 18.16 10.05 8.13
CA CYS A 139 19.34 9.22 7.93
C CYS A 139 20.07 9.04 9.27
N HIS A 140 20.41 7.79 9.58
CA HIS A 140 21.19 7.40 10.75
C HIS A 140 22.38 6.54 10.33
#